data_AF-A0A1I3EHK4-F1
#
_entry.id   AF-A0A1I3EHK4-F1
#
_cell.length_a   1.000
_cell.length_b   1.000
_cell.length_c   1.000
_cell.angle_alpha   90.00
_cell.angle_beta   90.00
_cell.angle_gamma   90.00
#
_symmetry.space_group_name_H-M   'P 1'
#
loop_
_entity.id
_entity.type
_entity.pdbx_description
1 polymer ?
#
loop_
_entity_poly.entity_id
_entity_poly.type
_entity_poly.pdbx_seq_one_letter_code
_entity_poly.pdbx_strand_id
1 'polypeptide(L)'
;MPQETEQVITPRHQWTNGGDKVLILKVVNNDLTSHGGFVWPKSGPVRPAKFSREPDCSSGGLFGWAWGFGLGEGKFPDFGATWIVFAAHPDDVIDLGDKVKAVPNDEACRCPEVVFCGAYSEALKLTIPGHVAWVKMAASGAATASGASGAATASGDRGAATASGDRGAATASGDRGAATASGDSGAATASGASGAATASGDRGAATASGDSGAATASGYSGAATASGDSGAATASGYRGAATASGDRGAAVITGECSTIEVSATGLACVTSERFAWRVRPGAVLCCRFGDKVALMKSADVSVKDGEIVKVQRCEIVSEWSW
;
A
#
# COMPACT_ATOMS: atom_id res chain seq x y z
N MET A 1 -21.20 0.76 -17.14
CA MET A 1 -19.82 0.41 -16.80
C MET A 1 -19.26 1.57 -15.99
N PRO A 2 -19.07 1.46 -14.67
CA PRO A 2 -18.41 2.52 -13.90
C PRO A 2 -16.90 2.43 -14.18
N GLN A 3 -16.31 3.54 -14.64
CA GLN A 3 -14.87 3.65 -14.84
C GLN A 3 -14.14 3.55 -13.50
N GLU A 4 -13.22 2.60 -13.43
CA GLU A 4 -12.24 2.46 -12.36
C GLU A 4 -11.44 3.75 -12.26
N THR A 5 -11.49 4.44 -11.11
CA THR A 5 -10.48 5.45 -10.81
C THR A 5 -9.22 4.73 -10.37
N GLU A 6 -8.46 4.26 -11.37
CA GLU A 6 -7.05 3.92 -11.25
C GLU A 6 -6.36 5.12 -10.57
N GLN A 7 -5.64 4.89 -9.48
CA GLN A 7 -4.86 5.95 -8.87
C GLN A 7 -3.64 6.19 -9.77
N VAL A 8 -3.84 7.02 -10.80
CA VAL A 8 -2.82 7.31 -11.81
C VAL A 8 -1.67 8.03 -11.13
N ILE A 9 -0.51 7.36 -11.04
CA ILE A 9 0.75 8.01 -10.70
C ILE A 9 0.94 9.11 -11.75
N THR A 10 0.86 10.38 -11.33
CA THR A 10 1.06 11.50 -12.24
C THR A 10 2.48 11.41 -12.80
N PRO A 11 2.68 11.31 -14.13
CA PRO A 11 4.02 11.26 -14.71
C PRO A 11 4.88 12.45 -14.26
N ARG A 12 6.18 12.25 -14.08
CA ARG A 12 7.11 13.30 -13.59
C ARG A 12 7.05 14.58 -14.41
N HIS A 13 6.82 14.46 -15.72
CA HIS A 13 6.69 15.58 -16.65
C HIS A 13 5.34 16.31 -16.58
N GLN A 14 4.35 15.76 -15.85
CA GLN A 14 3.04 16.36 -15.59
C GLN A 14 2.86 16.78 -14.13
N TRP A 15 3.77 16.40 -13.23
CA TRP A 15 3.70 16.70 -11.81
C TRP A 15 4.02 18.17 -11.51
N THR A 16 3.12 18.87 -10.81
CA THR A 16 3.27 20.30 -10.47
C THR A 16 3.52 20.57 -8.99
N ASN A 17 3.48 19.55 -8.14
CA ASN A 17 3.63 19.68 -6.68
C ASN A 17 2.67 20.72 -6.04
N GLY A 18 1.41 20.74 -6.47
CA GLY A 18 0.39 21.66 -5.97
C GLY A 18 0.41 23.06 -6.61
N GLY A 19 1.33 23.32 -7.54
CA GLY A 19 1.31 24.49 -8.43
C GLY A 19 0.64 24.21 -9.77
N ASP A 20 0.94 25.05 -10.76
CA ASP A 20 0.45 24.99 -12.15
C ASP A 20 1.54 24.60 -13.17
N LYS A 21 2.80 24.51 -12.74
CA LYS A 21 3.97 24.28 -13.60
C LYS A 21 4.84 23.14 -13.10
N VAL A 22 5.51 22.49 -14.05
CA VAL A 22 6.59 21.53 -13.80
C VAL A 22 7.91 22.29 -13.77
N LEU A 23 8.70 22.09 -12.71
CA LEU A 23 10.06 22.64 -12.64
C LEU A 23 11.05 21.71 -13.31
N ILE A 24 11.86 22.25 -14.21
CA ILE A 24 12.82 21.51 -15.02
C ILE A 24 14.21 22.05 -14.75
N LEU A 25 15.09 21.15 -14.29
CA LEU A 25 16.47 21.46 -13.95
C LEU A 25 17.36 21.34 -15.19
N LYS A 26 18.27 22.29 -15.39
CA LYS A 26 19.19 22.31 -16.53
C LYS A 26 20.54 22.87 -16.14
N VAL A 27 21.59 22.18 -16.56
CA VAL A 27 22.96 22.71 -16.57
C VAL A 27 23.26 23.43 -17.89
N VAL A 28 23.90 24.59 -17.79
CA VAL A 28 24.40 25.40 -18.92
C VAL A 28 25.84 25.80 -18.65
N ASN A 29 26.55 26.23 -19.69
CA ASN A 29 27.89 26.79 -19.53
C ASN A 29 27.83 28.10 -18.72
N ASN A 30 28.97 28.56 -18.17
CA ASN A 30 29.02 29.79 -17.37
C ASN A 30 28.71 31.08 -18.16
N ASP A 31 28.78 31.01 -19.49
CA ASP A 31 28.32 32.06 -20.41
C ASP A 31 26.84 31.93 -20.79
N LEU A 32 26.10 31.04 -20.09
CA LEU A 32 24.69 30.70 -20.30
C LEU A 32 24.39 29.99 -21.63
N THR A 33 25.41 29.55 -22.36
CA THR A 33 25.21 28.77 -23.58
C THR A 33 24.87 27.31 -23.27
N SER A 34 24.14 26.70 -24.20
CA SER A 34 23.85 25.26 -24.20
C SER A 34 24.05 24.68 -25.61
N HIS A 35 23.81 23.37 -25.77
CA HIS A 35 24.02 22.67 -27.05
C HIS A 35 23.31 23.40 -28.21
N GLY A 36 24.01 23.54 -29.35
CA GLY A 36 23.52 24.32 -30.49
C GLY A 36 23.71 25.83 -30.37
N GLY A 37 24.44 26.31 -29.35
CA GLY A 37 24.77 27.73 -29.17
C GLY A 37 23.63 28.58 -28.60
N PHE A 38 22.55 27.95 -28.12
CA PHE A 38 21.43 28.68 -27.53
C PHE A 38 21.83 29.31 -26.19
N VAL A 39 21.62 30.62 -26.06
CA VAL A 39 21.92 31.41 -24.86
C VAL A 39 20.65 31.56 -24.03
N TRP A 40 20.70 31.12 -22.78
CA TRP A 40 19.56 31.19 -21.86
C TRP A 40 19.45 32.58 -21.20
N PRO A 41 18.23 33.11 -21.01
CA PRO A 41 18.03 34.27 -20.16
C PRO A 41 18.23 33.88 -18.69
N LYS A 42 18.58 34.86 -17.84
CA LYS A 42 18.71 34.64 -16.39
C LYS A 42 17.36 34.54 -15.67
N SER A 43 16.29 35.06 -16.28
CA SER A 43 14.92 35.05 -15.75
C SER A 43 13.90 35.36 -16.85
N GLY A 44 12.64 34.94 -16.65
CA GLY A 44 11.51 35.27 -17.51
C GLY A 44 11.33 34.33 -18.71
N PRO A 45 10.41 34.67 -19.64
CA PRO A 45 10.04 33.82 -20.76
C PRO A 45 11.24 33.44 -21.65
N VAL A 46 11.30 32.18 -22.07
CA VAL A 46 12.38 31.63 -22.89
C VAL A 46 11.82 30.90 -24.11
N ARG A 47 12.17 31.40 -25.31
CA ARG A 47 11.67 30.88 -26.59
C ARG A 47 12.84 30.39 -27.46
N PRO A 48 12.99 29.07 -27.70
CA PRO A 48 13.99 28.56 -28.64
C PRO A 48 13.58 28.89 -30.08
N ALA A 49 14.58 29.09 -30.96
CA ALA A 49 14.33 29.38 -32.38
C ALA A 49 13.74 28.18 -33.15
N LYS A 50 14.06 26.96 -32.71
CA LYS A 50 13.57 25.69 -33.28
C LYS A 50 12.93 24.85 -32.17
N PHE A 51 11.69 24.45 -32.36
CA PHE A 51 10.97 23.53 -31.48
C PHE A 51 9.88 22.78 -32.23
N SER A 52 9.53 21.60 -31.72
CA SER A 52 8.41 20.77 -32.18
C SER A 52 7.88 19.95 -31.01
N ARG A 53 6.62 19.51 -31.11
CA ARG A 53 6.01 18.59 -30.14
C ARG A 53 6.43 17.13 -30.32
N GLU A 54 7.18 16.81 -31.38
CA GLU A 54 7.72 15.46 -31.59
C GLU A 54 8.60 15.02 -30.41
N PRO A 55 8.45 13.79 -29.90
CA PRO A 55 9.19 13.29 -28.73
C PRO A 55 10.61 12.85 -29.10
N ASP A 56 11.37 13.75 -29.71
CA ASP A 56 12.77 13.55 -30.07
C ASP A 56 13.65 14.73 -29.64
N CYS A 57 14.97 14.51 -29.75
CA CYS A 57 15.98 15.54 -29.48
C CYS A 57 16.30 16.44 -30.68
N SER A 58 16.07 15.98 -31.92
CA SER A 58 16.49 16.65 -33.16
C SER A 58 15.61 17.82 -33.58
N SER A 59 14.34 17.79 -33.16
CA SER A 59 13.33 18.77 -33.52
C SER A 59 13.39 20.06 -32.68
N GLY A 60 14.32 20.14 -31.72
CA GLY A 60 14.57 21.32 -30.90
C GLY A 60 13.52 21.51 -29.80
N GLY A 61 13.77 22.47 -28.90
CA GLY A 61 13.02 22.70 -27.67
C GLY A 61 13.96 22.98 -26.49
N LEU A 62 13.38 23.10 -25.30
CA LEU A 62 14.13 23.35 -24.07
C LEU A 62 14.25 22.07 -23.25
N PHE A 63 15.46 21.52 -23.20
CA PHE A 63 15.71 20.22 -22.59
C PHE A 63 16.20 20.34 -21.15
N GLY A 64 15.77 19.43 -20.28
CA GLY A 64 16.27 19.30 -18.91
C GLY A 64 15.63 18.13 -18.16
N TRP A 65 15.76 18.12 -16.85
CA TRP A 65 15.29 17.05 -15.97
C TRP A 65 14.13 17.54 -15.10
N ALA A 66 12.92 17.01 -15.33
CA ALA A 66 11.76 17.35 -14.52
C ALA A 66 12.04 17.00 -13.06
N TRP A 67 11.93 17.99 -12.17
CA TRP A 67 12.23 17.90 -10.73
C TRP A 67 13.62 17.30 -10.40
N GLY A 68 14.57 17.37 -11.36
CA GLY A 68 15.91 16.80 -11.23
C GLY A 68 15.97 15.26 -11.36
N PHE A 69 14.89 14.58 -11.74
CA PHE A 69 14.92 13.13 -11.99
C PHE A 69 15.71 12.79 -13.26
N GLY A 70 16.53 11.73 -13.22
CA GLY A 70 17.39 11.31 -14.34
C GLY A 70 18.67 12.15 -14.50
N LEU A 71 18.99 12.98 -13.50
CA LEU A 71 20.19 13.81 -13.52
C LEU A 71 21.46 12.95 -13.65
N GLY A 72 22.25 13.22 -14.69
CA GLY A 72 23.53 12.53 -14.92
C GLY A 72 23.43 11.30 -15.83
N GLU A 73 22.24 10.89 -16.25
CA GLU A 73 22.11 9.85 -17.29
C GLU A 73 22.64 10.37 -18.64
N GLY A 74 23.53 9.60 -19.26
CA GLY A 74 24.23 9.94 -20.51
C GLY A 74 25.56 10.68 -20.31
N LYS A 75 25.55 11.85 -19.66
CA LYS A 75 26.78 12.62 -19.36
C LYS A 75 26.69 13.28 -18.00
N PHE A 76 27.66 13.00 -17.14
CA PHE A 76 27.74 13.58 -15.81
C PHE A 76 27.90 15.11 -15.89
N PRO A 77 27.03 15.89 -15.24
CA PRO A 77 27.07 17.35 -15.31
C PRO A 77 28.24 17.92 -14.52
N ASP A 78 28.77 19.05 -14.99
CA ASP A 78 29.68 19.87 -14.19
C ASP A 78 28.87 20.64 -13.15
N PHE A 79 28.98 20.23 -11.88
CA PHE A 79 28.27 20.89 -10.78
C PHE A 79 28.80 22.29 -10.46
N GLY A 80 30.00 22.64 -10.94
CA GLY A 80 30.54 24.00 -10.86
C GLY A 80 30.04 24.95 -11.95
N ALA A 81 29.30 24.43 -12.94
CA ALA A 81 28.71 25.23 -13.99
C ALA A 81 27.47 26.00 -13.51
N THR A 82 26.85 26.77 -14.41
CA THR A 82 25.64 27.52 -14.09
C THR A 82 24.40 26.64 -14.26
N TRP A 83 23.48 26.73 -13.31
CA TRP A 83 22.24 25.96 -13.29
C TRP A 83 21.04 26.86 -13.48
N ILE A 84 20.13 26.39 -14.32
CA ILE A 84 18.84 27.00 -14.61
C ILE A 84 17.75 26.09 -14.04
N VAL A 85 16.76 26.69 -13.38
CA VAL A 85 15.44 26.08 -13.23
C VAL A 85 14.50 26.87 -14.10
N PHE A 86 13.83 26.19 -15.02
CA PHE A 86 12.76 26.78 -15.81
C PHE A 86 11.46 26.03 -15.56
N ALA A 87 10.36 26.77 -15.57
CA ALA A 87 9.02 26.30 -15.30
C ALA A 87 8.22 26.26 -16.60
N ALA A 88 7.46 25.19 -16.82
CA ALA A 88 6.59 25.04 -17.98
C ALA A 88 5.26 24.42 -17.56
N HIS A 89 4.18 24.76 -18.26
CA HIS A 89 2.89 24.11 -18.05
C HIS A 89 3.00 22.62 -18.43
N PRO A 90 2.40 21.69 -17.66
CA PRO A 90 2.55 20.25 -17.88
C PRO A 90 2.22 19.79 -19.31
N ASP A 91 1.17 20.34 -19.93
CA ASP A 91 0.78 20.02 -21.32
C ASP A 91 1.84 20.39 -22.38
N ASP A 92 2.78 21.26 -22.01
CA ASP A 92 3.82 21.77 -22.89
C ASP A 92 5.19 21.12 -22.61
N VAL A 93 5.21 20.09 -21.74
CA VAL A 93 6.39 19.28 -21.40
C VAL A 93 6.23 17.88 -21.98
N ILE A 94 7.18 17.49 -22.82
CA ILE A 94 7.22 16.21 -23.53
C ILE A 94 8.24 15.30 -22.87
N ASP A 95 7.82 14.08 -22.56
CA ASP A 95 8.69 13.04 -22.03
C ASP A 95 9.59 12.45 -23.11
N LEU A 96 10.87 12.27 -22.78
CA LEU A 96 11.85 11.61 -23.64
C LEU A 96 12.46 10.37 -22.95
N GLY A 97 11.86 9.90 -21.84
CA GLY A 97 12.35 8.80 -21.02
C GLY A 97 13.24 9.29 -19.88
N ASP A 98 14.49 9.60 -20.20
CA ASP A 98 15.53 9.96 -19.20
C ASP A 98 15.51 11.46 -18.85
N LYS A 99 14.93 12.26 -19.74
CA LYS A 99 14.84 13.72 -19.64
C LYS A 99 13.53 14.20 -20.27
N VAL A 100 13.26 15.49 -20.16
CA VAL A 100 12.08 16.12 -20.77
C VAL A 100 12.47 17.24 -21.73
N LYS A 101 11.51 17.64 -22.55
CA LYS A 101 11.60 18.80 -23.43
C LYS A 101 10.36 19.68 -23.26
N ALA A 102 10.55 20.93 -22.88
CA ALA A 102 9.49 21.93 -22.88
C ALA A 102 9.48 22.71 -24.20
N VAL A 103 8.28 23.04 -24.69
CA VAL A 103 8.09 23.83 -25.91
C VAL A 103 7.11 24.99 -25.68
N PRO A 104 7.28 26.13 -26.37
CA PRO A 104 6.25 27.16 -26.41
C PRO A 104 4.93 26.65 -27.00
N ASN A 105 3.82 27.23 -26.56
CA ASN A 105 2.48 26.95 -27.08
C ASN A 105 1.80 28.26 -27.47
N ASP A 106 1.85 28.58 -28.76
CA ASP A 106 1.31 29.84 -29.29
C ASP A 106 -0.22 29.89 -29.21
N GLU A 107 -0.92 28.77 -29.38
CA GLU A 107 -2.39 28.70 -29.30
C GLU A 107 -2.90 29.02 -27.90
N ALA A 108 -2.20 28.53 -26.87
CA ALA A 108 -2.51 28.80 -25.48
C ALA A 108 -1.83 30.07 -24.93
N CYS A 109 -1.06 30.79 -25.76
CA CYS A 109 -0.25 31.93 -25.35
C CYS A 109 0.70 31.64 -24.16
N ARG A 110 1.27 30.43 -24.10
CA ARG A 110 2.17 30.00 -23.01
C ARG A 110 3.61 29.83 -23.51
N CYS A 111 4.54 30.23 -22.66
CA CYS A 111 5.96 30.06 -22.90
C CYS A 111 6.63 29.53 -21.62
N PRO A 112 7.61 28.61 -21.72
CA PRO A 112 8.43 28.27 -20.56
C PRO A 112 9.16 29.51 -20.02
N GLU A 113 9.41 29.53 -18.72
CA GLU A 113 9.99 30.68 -18.03
C GLU A 113 11.17 30.25 -17.17
N VAL A 114 12.30 30.94 -17.28
CA VAL A 114 13.40 30.79 -16.33
C VAL A 114 13.01 31.44 -15.01
N VAL A 115 12.95 30.61 -13.96
CA VAL A 115 12.58 31.03 -12.60
C VAL A 115 13.79 31.10 -11.67
N PHE A 116 14.91 30.50 -12.06
CA PHE A 116 16.16 30.55 -11.31
C PHE A 116 17.37 30.41 -12.23
N CYS A 117 18.43 31.14 -11.91
CA CYS A 117 19.75 31.04 -12.54
C CYS A 117 20.83 31.21 -11.47
N GLY A 118 21.70 30.21 -11.28
CA GLY A 118 22.76 30.28 -10.27
C GLY A 118 23.43 28.95 -9.98
N ALA A 119 23.86 28.77 -8.73
CA ALA A 119 24.53 27.54 -8.28
C ALA A 119 23.57 26.35 -8.18
N TYR A 120 24.12 25.13 -8.32
CA TYR A 120 23.37 23.88 -8.20
C TYR A 120 22.60 23.73 -6.89
N SER A 121 23.25 24.06 -5.76
CA SER A 121 22.66 23.90 -4.43
C SER A 121 21.38 24.72 -4.26
N GLU A 122 21.35 25.92 -4.83
CA GLU A 122 20.19 26.80 -4.78
C GLU A 122 19.10 26.33 -5.76
N ALA A 123 19.47 25.86 -6.97
CA ALA A 123 18.53 25.26 -7.90
C ALA A 123 17.79 24.06 -7.28
N LEU A 124 18.53 23.21 -6.54
CA LEU A 124 17.95 22.06 -5.84
C LEU A 124 16.94 22.45 -4.76
N LYS A 125 17.12 23.59 -4.07
CA LYS A 125 16.14 24.03 -3.06
C LYS A 125 14.75 24.24 -3.68
N LEU A 126 14.67 24.59 -4.97
CA LEU A 126 13.40 24.72 -5.67
C LEU A 126 12.83 23.37 -6.10
N THR A 127 13.67 22.43 -6.56
CA THR A 127 13.18 21.18 -7.18
C THR A 127 13.03 20.02 -6.19
N ILE A 128 13.85 19.95 -5.12
CA ILE A 128 13.81 18.86 -4.13
C ILE A 128 12.45 18.73 -3.45
N PRO A 129 11.74 19.80 -3.03
CA PRO A 129 10.44 19.65 -2.40
C PRO A 129 9.44 18.89 -3.28
N GLY A 130 9.37 19.23 -4.57
CA GLY A 130 8.48 18.54 -5.51
C GLY A 130 8.95 17.14 -5.88
N HIS A 131 10.27 16.92 -5.97
CA HIS A 131 10.85 15.58 -6.14
C HIS A 131 10.45 14.66 -4.98
N VAL A 132 10.68 15.09 -3.74
CA VAL A 132 10.37 14.30 -2.54
C VAL A 132 8.87 14.06 -2.41
N ALA A 133 8.04 15.07 -2.69
CA ALA A 133 6.59 14.92 -2.67
C ALA A 133 6.10 13.92 -3.74
N TRP A 134 6.68 13.96 -4.94
CA TRP A 134 6.36 12.99 -5.99
C TRP A 134 6.76 11.57 -5.59
N VAL A 135 7.97 11.36 -5.05
CA VAL A 135 8.40 10.05 -4.55
C VAL A 135 7.47 9.54 -3.46
N LYS A 136 7.04 10.41 -2.54
CA LYS A 136 6.06 10.05 -1.49
C LYS A 136 4.71 9.64 -2.07
N MET A 137 4.19 10.37 -3.06
CA MET A 137 2.94 10.02 -3.76
C MET A 137 3.08 8.70 -4.53
N ALA A 138 4.17 8.52 -5.27
CA ALA A 138 4.44 7.31 -6.03
C ALA A 138 4.65 6.09 -5.12
N ALA A 139 5.13 6.29 -3.89
CA ALA A 139 5.33 5.25 -2.89
C ALA A 139 4.13 5.03 -1.95
N SER A 140 3.15 5.94 -1.93
CA SER A 140 1.95 5.80 -1.08
C SER A 140 0.93 4.86 -1.75
N GLY A 141 1.18 3.55 -1.66
CA GLY A 141 0.34 2.49 -2.24
C GLY A 141 -1.00 2.31 -1.52
N ALA A 142 -1.91 3.27 -1.64
CA ALA A 142 -3.29 3.12 -1.16
C ALA A 142 -4.20 2.74 -2.34
N ALA A 143 -4.87 1.59 -2.27
CA ALA A 143 -5.81 1.12 -3.29
C ALA A 143 -7.23 1.03 -2.71
N THR A 144 -8.23 1.52 -3.43
CA THR A 144 -9.65 1.41 -3.05
C THR A 144 -10.50 0.90 -4.22
N ALA A 145 -11.37 -0.07 -3.97
CA ALA A 145 -12.33 -0.59 -4.95
C ALA A 145 -13.74 -0.72 -4.35
N SER A 146 -14.76 -0.43 -5.16
CA SER A 146 -16.18 -0.52 -4.77
C SER A 146 -17.04 -1.06 -5.92
N GLY A 147 -18.26 -1.51 -5.62
CA GLY A 147 -19.18 -2.13 -6.58
C GLY A 147 -19.38 -3.63 -6.30
N ALA A 148 -20.27 -4.31 -7.02
CA ALA A 148 -20.68 -5.70 -6.73
C ALA A 148 -19.51 -6.69 -6.54
N SER A 149 -18.37 -6.44 -7.19
CA SER A 149 -17.13 -7.19 -7.03
C SER A 149 -15.91 -6.27 -6.92
N GLY A 150 -15.79 -5.54 -5.82
CA GLY A 150 -14.63 -4.67 -5.57
C GLY A 150 -13.36 -5.48 -5.28
N ALA A 151 -12.28 -5.23 -6.02
CA ALA A 151 -10.96 -5.82 -5.80
C ALA A 151 -9.88 -4.73 -5.69
N ALA A 152 -9.17 -4.64 -4.57
CA ALA A 152 -8.12 -3.65 -4.33
C ALA A 152 -6.79 -4.31 -3.97
N THR A 153 -5.71 -3.91 -4.64
CA THR A 153 -4.34 -4.38 -4.37
C THR A 153 -3.41 -3.21 -4.13
N ALA A 154 -2.71 -3.23 -3.00
CA ALA A 154 -1.77 -2.20 -2.57
C ALA A 154 -0.40 -2.80 -2.24
N SER A 155 0.67 -2.16 -2.70
CA SER A 155 2.06 -2.55 -2.42
C SER A 155 2.93 -1.34 -2.06
N GLY A 156 4.06 -1.58 -1.37
CA GLY A 156 5.02 -0.56 -0.92
C GLY A 156 5.15 -0.53 0.61
N ASP A 157 6.08 0.23 1.17
CA ASP A 157 6.42 0.23 2.61
C ASP A 157 5.19 0.33 3.55
N ARG A 158 4.12 0.99 3.07
CA ARG A 158 2.82 1.08 3.73
C ARG A 158 1.66 0.78 2.77
N GLY A 159 1.58 -0.45 2.28
CA GLY A 159 0.44 -0.89 1.48
C GLY A 159 -0.88 -0.82 2.25
N ALA A 160 -1.88 -0.11 1.71
CA ALA A 160 -3.23 -0.04 2.29
C ALA A 160 -4.28 -0.34 1.22
N ALA A 161 -4.99 -1.46 1.33
CA ALA A 161 -6.04 -1.85 0.38
C ALA A 161 -7.43 -1.87 1.06
N THR A 162 -8.42 -1.25 0.43
CA THR A 162 -9.82 -1.28 0.87
C THR A 162 -10.74 -1.74 -0.27
N ALA A 163 -11.52 -2.79 -0.05
CA ALA A 163 -12.48 -3.30 -1.03
C ALA A 163 -13.88 -3.44 -0.41
N SER A 164 -14.90 -2.95 -1.12
CA SER A 164 -16.30 -2.97 -0.66
C SER A 164 -17.28 -3.43 -1.76
N GLY A 165 -18.41 -4.02 -1.36
CA GLY A 165 -19.49 -4.50 -2.24
C GLY A 165 -19.83 -5.97 -1.99
N ASP A 166 -20.82 -6.56 -2.68
CA ASP A 166 -21.30 -7.94 -2.42
C ASP A 166 -20.14 -8.96 -2.29
N ARG A 167 -19.09 -8.80 -3.11
CA ARG A 167 -17.82 -9.51 -2.99
C ARG A 167 -16.64 -8.54 -2.93
N GLY A 168 -16.18 -8.20 -1.72
CA GLY A 168 -14.99 -7.38 -1.51
C GLY A 168 -13.72 -8.23 -1.37
N ALA A 169 -12.67 -7.94 -2.13
CA ALA A 169 -11.35 -8.57 -2.02
C ALA A 169 -10.24 -7.53 -1.89
N ALA A 170 -9.53 -7.50 -0.76
CA ALA A 170 -8.44 -6.55 -0.50
C ALA A 170 -7.12 -7.28 -0.23
N THR A 171 -6.05 -6.89 -0.92
CA THR A 171 -4.69 -7.40 -0.72
C THR A 171 -3.72 -6.25 -0.47
N ALA A 172 -2.99 -6.28 0.64
CA ALA A 172 -1.97 -5.29 0.95
C ALA A 172 -0.64 -5.95 1.32
N SER A 173 0.46 -5.52 0.70
CA SER A 173 1.82 -6.04 0.96
C SER A 173 2.85 -4.92 1.17
N GLY A 174 3.85 -5.18 2.01
CA GLY A 174 4.95 -4.27 2.32
C GLY A 174 5.41 -4.37 3.77
N ASP A 175 6.33 -3.54 4.26
CA ASP A 175 6.76 -3.59 5.67
C ASP A 175 5.57 -3.49 6.63
N ARG A 176 4.58 -2.64 6.29
CA ARG A 176 3.29 -2.55 6.98
C ARG A 176 2.14 -2.69 5.99
N GLY A 177 1.56 -3.88 5.91
CA GLY A 177 0.36 -4.16 5.09
C GLY A 177 -0.93 -4.00 5.89
N ALA A 178 -1.90 -3.24 5.37
CA ALA A 178 -3.25 -3.12 5.92
C ALA A 178 -4.32 -3.40 4.86
N ALA A 179 -5.12 -4.45 5.05
CA ALA A 179 -6.18 -4.84 4.11
C ALA A 179 -7.55 -4.84 4.81
N THR A 180 -8.54 -4.17 4.21
CA THR A 180 -9.93 -4.16 4.69
C THR A 180 -10.87 -4.59 3.56
N ALA A 181 -11.67 -5.63 3.81
CA ALA A 181 -12.71 -6.09 2.90
C ALA A 181 -14.08 -6.16 3.59
N SER A 182 -15.12 -5.63 2.94
CA SER A 182 -16.50 -5.64 3.44
C SER A 182 -17.49 -6.00 2.33
N GLY A 183 -18.54 -6.76 2.63
CA GLY A 183 -19.52 -7.21 1.65
C GLY A 183 -20.43 -8.32 2.16
N ASP A 184 -21.21 -8.99 1.32
CA ASP A 184 -21.79 -10.30 1.69
C ASP A 184 -20.66 -11.35 1.83
N SER A 185 -19.60 -11.20 1.03
CA SER A 185 -18.38 -11.98 1.11
C SER A 185 -17.16 -11.05 1.09
N GLY A 186 -16.51 -10.88 2.24
CA GLY A 186 -15.29 -10.09 2.39
C GLY A 186 -14.05 -10.98 2.51
N ALA A 187 -13.03 -10.75 1.69
CA ALA A 187 -11.73 -11.42 1.75
C ALA A 187 -10.59 -10.39 1.89
N ALA A 188 -9.86 -10.40 3.00
CA ALA A 188 -8.75 -9.49 3.26
C ALA A 188 -7.45 -10.26 3.50
N THR A 189 -6.39 -9.90 2.78
CA THR A 189 -5.04 -10.47 2.94
C THR A 189 -4.02 -9.36 3.17
N ALA A 190 -3.30 -9.41 4.28
CA ALA A 190 -2.21 -8.48 4.59
C ALA A 190 -0.91 -9.23 4.89
N SER A 191 0.17 -8.86 4.22
CA SER A 191 1.50 -9.46 4.42
C SER A 191 2.58 -8.39 4.62
N GLY A 192 3.60 -8.71 5.44
CA GLY A 192 4.67 -7.76 5.77
C GLY A 192 5.49 -8.14 6.98
N ALA A 193 6.30 -7.21 7.52
CA ALA A 193 6.80 -7.34 8.89
C ALA A 193 5.66 -7.16 9.91
N SER A 194 4.69 -6.30 9.57
CA SER A 194 3.44 -6.14 10.31
C SER A 194 2.25 -6.20 9.36
N GLY A 195 1.43 -7.24 9.47
CA GLY A 195 0.22 -7.44 8.66
C GLY A 195 -1.05 -7.24 9.48
N ALA A 196 -1.99 -6.42 8.99
CA ALA A 196 -3.32 -6.25 9.59
C ALA A 196 -4.41 -6.49 8.54
N ALA A 197 -5.23 -7.53 8.74
CA ALA A 197 -6.33 -7.88 7.84
C ALA A 197 -7.68 -7.86 8.57
N THR A 198 -8.65 -7.14 8.01
CA THR A 198 -10.03 -7.09 8.51
C THR A 198 -11.01 -7.48 7.42
N ALA A 199 -11.82 -8.51 7.65
CA ALA A 199 -12.87 -8.94 6.74
C ALA A 199 -14.23 -8.98 7.45
N SER A 200 -15.23 -8.36 6.85
CA SER A 200 -16.59 -8.30 7.38
C SER A 200 -17.64 -8.66 6.31
N GLY A 201 -18.74 -9.28 6.74
CA GLY A 201 -19.81 -9.71 5.84
C GLY A 201 -20.55 -10.95 6.30
N ASP A 202 -21.52 -11.48 5.53
CA ASP A 202 -22.08 -12.81 5.83
C ASP A 202 -20.97 -13.87 5.85
N ARG A 203 -19.98 -13.73 4.96
CA ARG A 203 -18.75 -14.53 4.92
C ARG A 203 -17.51 -13.63 4.98
N GLY A 204 -16.89 -13.53 6.15
CA GLY A 204 -15.62 -12.82 6.33
C GLY A 204 -14.43 -13.78 6.35
N ALA A 205 -13.40 -13.52 5.55
CA ALA A 205 -12.13 -14.25 5.56
C ALA A 205 -10.95 -13.26 5.65
N ALA A 206 -10.22 -13.27 6.77
CA ALA A 206 -9.06 -12.42 7.01
C ALA A 206 -7.80 -13.25 7.21
N THR A 207 -6.74 -12.93 6.47
CA THR A 207 -5.41 -13.55 6.61
C THR A 207 -4.35 -12.47 6.82
N ALA A 208 -3.62 -12.54 7.92
CA ALA A 208 -2.49 -11.65 8.21
C ALA A 208 -1.22 -12.47 8.47
N SER A 209 -0.14 -12.17 7.75
CA SER A 209 1.15 -12.84 7.90
C SER A 209 2.32 -11.87 8.04
N GLY A 210 3.33 -12.28 8.81
CA GLY A 210 4.50 -11.45 9.12
C GLY A 210 5.03 -11.68 10.53
N ASP A 211 6.12 -11.03 10.94
CA ASP A 211 6.62 -11.10 12.33
C ASP A 211 5.50 -10.76 13.34
N SER A 212 4.61 -9.83 12.97
CA SER A 212 3.37 -9.52 13.69
C SER A 212 2.16 -9.57 12.77
N GLY A 213 1.31 -10.58 12.93
CA GLY A 213 0.06 -10.74 12.18
C GLY A 213 -1.18 -10.49 13.05
N ALA A 214 -2.10 -9.65 12.59
CA ALA A 214 -3.41 -9.43 13.21
C ALA A 214 -4.54 -9.63 12.20
N ALA A 215 -5.38 -10.65 12.39
CA ALA A 215 -6.49 -10.97 11.53
C ALA A 215 -7.82 -10.90 12.29
N THR A 216 -8.79 -10.14 11.76
CA THR A 216 -10.15 -10.07 12.31
C THR A 216 -11.17 -10.42 11.23
N ALA A 217 -11.99 -11.43 11.48
CA ALA A 217 -13.09 -11.81 10.62
C ALA A 217 -14.42 -11.82 11.39
N SER A 218 -15.43 -11.14 10.85
CA SER A 218 -16.76 -11.06 11.46
C SER A 218 -17.85 -11.36 10.43
N GLY A 219 -18.90 -12.07 10.83
CA GLY A 219 -19.99 -12.42 9.93
C GLY A 219 -20.95 -13.48 10.42
N TYR A 220 -21.81 -14.02 9.54
CA TYR A 220 -22.46 -15.30 9.84
C TYR A 220 -21.42 -16.42 9.89
N SER A 221 -20.47 -16.40 8.95
CA SER A 221 -19.27 -17.23 8.96
C SER A 221 -18.01 -16.36 8.89
N GLY A 222 -17.19 -16.38 9.94
CA GLY A 222 -15.95 -15.61 10.03
C GLY A 222 -14.74 -16.53 10.13
N ALA A 223 -13.74 -16.37 9.27
CA ALA A 223 -12.49 -17.12 9.30
C ALA A 223 -11.30 -16.15 9.40
N ALA A 224 -10.57 -16.19 10.52
CA ALA A 224 -9.39 -15.36 10.76
C ALA A 224 -8.15 -16.25 10.94
N THR A 225 -7.12 -15.98 10.14
CA THR A 225 -5.81 -16.65 10.25
C THR A 225 -4.72 -15.61 10.45
N ALA A 226 -3.97 -15.71 11.54
CA ALA A 226 -2.81 -14.88 11.81
C ALA A 226 -1.56 -15.75 11.99
N SER A 227 -0.48 -15.45 11.27
CA SER A 227 0.75 -16.23 11.32
C SER A 227 2.03 -15.39 11.46
N GLY A 228 3.07 -16.02 12.02
CA GLY A 228 4.42 -15.49 12.26
C GLY A 228 4.76 -15.40 13.74
N ASP A 229 5.82 -14.70 14.16
CA ASP A 229 6.31 -14.75 15.55
C ASP A 229 5.25 -14.39 16.59
N SER A 230 4.41 -13.41 16.26
CA SER A 230 3.26 -13.00 17.06
C SER A 230 2.00 -12.94 16.20
N GLY A 231 1.03 -13.81 16.48
CA GLY A 231 -0.21 -13.93 15.71
C GLY A 231 -1.43 -13.70 16.57
N ALA A 232 -2.31 -12.78 16.18
CA ALA A 232 -3.59 -12.53 16.83
C ALA A 232 -4.74 -12.75 15.83
N ALA A 233 -5.56 -13.77 16.07
CA ALA A 233 -6.71 -14.09 15.22
C ALA A 233 -8.03 -13.97 16.01
N THR A 234 -8.95 -13.14 15.52
CA THR A 234 -10.29 -13.01 16.10
C THR A 234 -11.34 -13.37 15.06
N ALA A 235 -12.16 -14.39 15.35
CA ALA A 235 -13.30 -14.75 14.52
C ALA A 235 -14.60 -14.67 15.31
N SER A 236 -15.58 -13.96 14.75
CA SER A 236 -16.93 -13.81 15.33
C SER A 236 -18.01 -14.18 14.33
N GLY A 237 -19.13 -14.71 14.82
CA GLY A 237 -20.24 -15.16 13.96
C GLY A 237 -20.92 -16.45 14.42
N TYR A 238 -21.92 -16.93 13.68
CA TYR A 238 -22.51 -18.25 13.97
C TYR A 238 -21.58 -19.43 13.62
N ARG A 239 -20.60 -19.22 12.73
CA ARG A 239 -19.53 -20.17 12.40
C ARG A 239 -18.20 -19.44 12.35
N GLY A 240 -17.53 -19.34 13.49
CA GLY A 240 -16.19 -18.77 13.61
C GLY A 240 -15.09 -19.81 13.39
N ALA A 241 -14.00 -19.41 12.75
CA ALA A 241 -12.76 -20.17 12.69
C ALA A 241 -11.59 -19.22 12.99
N ALA A 242 -10.92 -19.38 14.12
CA ALA A 242 -9.74 -18.58 14.47
C ALA A 242 -8.51 -19.46 14.57
N THR A 243 -7.48 -19.13 13.80
CA THR A 243 -6.18 -19.82 13.81
C THR A 243 -5.07 -18.81 14.05
N ALA A 244 -4.31 -18.99 15.12
CA ALA A 244 -3.11 -18.20 15.41
C ALA A 244 -1.88 -19.12 15.46
N SER A 245 -1.08 -19.12 14.38
CA SER A 245 0.13 -19.94 14.24
C SER A 245 1.39 -19.09 14.40
N GLY A 246 1.94 -19.09 15.61
CA GLY A 246 3.13 -18.31 15.96
C GLY A 246 3.71 -18.67 17.31
N ASP A 247 4.93 -18.22 17.60
CA ASP A 247 5.56 -18.42 18.91
C ASP A 247 4.75 -17.78 20.04
N ARG A 248 4.00 -16.73 19.74
CA ARG A 248 3.02 -16.11 20.65
C ARG A 248 1.68 -15.95 19.94
N GLY A 249 0.98 -17.07 19.77
CA GLY A 249 -0.36 -17.10 19.17
C GLY A 249 -1.47 -16.77 20.17
N ALA A 250 -2.39 -15.89 19.81
CA ALA A 250 -3.64 -15.67 20.53
C ALA A 250 -4.83 -15.81 19.56
N ALA A 251 -5.77 -16.68 19.88
CA ALA A 251 -6.99 -16.85 19.11
C ALA A 251 -8.22 -16.58 19.97
N VAL A 252 -9.20 -15.88 19.43
CA VAL A 252 -10.46 -15.57 20.10
C VAL A 252 -11.64 -15.96 19.22
N ILE A 253 -12.60 -16.71 19.80
CA ILE A 253 -13.90 -16.96 19.19
C ILE A 253 -15.04 -16.59 20.13
N THR A 254 -16.07 -15.95 19.60
CA THR A 254 -17.31 -15.60 20.33
C THR A 254 -18.55 -16.32 19.80
N GLY A 255 -18.39 -17.03 18.68
CA GLY A 255 -19.47 -17.63 17.92
C GLY A 255 -19.88 -19.04 18.32
N GLU A 256 -21.15 -19.40 18.12
CA GLU A 256 -21.59 -20.80 18.17
C GLU A 256 -20.90 -21.64 17.08
N CYS A 257 -20.94 -22.97 17.18
CA CYS A 257 -20.45 -23.92 16.16
C CYS A 257 -19.06 -23.58 15.57
N SER A 258 -18.16 -23.04 16.40
CA SER A 258 -16.90 -22.45 15.94
C SER A 258 -15.72 -23.40 16.11
N THR A 259 -14.64 -23.20 15.36
CA THR A 259 -13.37 -23.92 15.51
C THR A 259 -12.28 -22.96 15.96
N ILE A 260 -11.42 -23.42 16.87
CA ILE A 260 -10.24 -22.67 17.29
C ILE A 260 -8.98 -23.54 17.27
N GLU A 261 -7.88 -22.95 16.81
CA GLU A 261 -6.55 -23.57 16.76
C GLU A 261 -5.47 -22.54 17.17
N VAL A 262 -4.56 -22.96 18.05
CA VAL A 262 -3.39 -22.17 18.45
C VAL A 262 -2.15 -23.06 18.48
N SER A 263 -0.97 -22.45 18.36
CA SER A 263 0.33 -23.14 18.49
C SER A 263 0.57 -23.67 19.92
N ALA A 264 1.67 -24.40 20.09
CA ALA A 264 2.10 -24.99 21.36
C ALA A 264 2.27 -23.99 22.52
N THR A 265 2.52 -22.73 22.20
CA THR A 265 2.73 -21.64 23.17
C THR A 265 1.57 -20.65 23.17
N GLY A 266 0.52 -20.94 22.39
CA GLY A 266 -0.60 -20.04 22.19
C GLY A 266 -1.72 -20.19 23.21
N LEU A 267 -2.53 -19.13 23.31
CA LEU A 267 -3.71 -19.06 24.16
C LEU A 267 -4.98 -18.92 23.29
N ALA A 268 -5.92 -19.83 23.51
CA ALA A 268 -7.25 -19.78 22.93
C ALA A 268 -8.25 -19.23 23.97
N CYS A 269 -9.06 -18.24 23.60
CA CYS A 269 -10.12 -17.69 24.45
C CYS A 269 -11.49 -17.85 23.77
N VAL A 270 -12.46 -18.42 24.50
CA VAL A 270 -13.77 -18.79 23.96
C VAL A 270 -14.90 -18.36 24.87
N THR A 271 -15.95 -17.78 24.28
CA THR A 271 -17.20 -17.42 25.01
C THR A 271 -18.44 -18.15 24.48
N SER A 272 -18.23 -19.09 23.56
CA SER A 272 -19.28 -19.88 22.92
C SER A 272 -19.81 -21.01 23.79
N GLU A 273 -21.10 -21.35 23.64
CA GLU A 273 -21.67 -22.55 24.25
C GLU A 273 -21.07 -23.84 23.68
N ARG A 274 -20.90 -23.92 22.35
CA ARG A 274 -20.50 -25.12 21.61
C ARG A 274 -19.41 -24.78 20.60
N PHE A 275 -18.25 -25.41 20.72
CA PHE A 275 -17.13 -25.21 19.79
C PHE A 275 -16.24 -26.45 19.66
N ALA A 276 -15.56 -26.54 18.52
CA ALA A 276 -14.53 -27.51 18.25
C ALA A 276 -13.15 -26.91 18.58
N TRP A 277 -12.31 -27.66 19.28
CA TRP A 277 -10.93 -27.28 19.52
C TRP A 277 -10.01 -28.26 18.79
N ARG A 278 -9.18 -27.77 17.88
CA ARG A 278 -8.08 -28.55 17.31
C ARG A 278 -6.90 -28.48 18.27
N VAL A 279 -6.61 -29.60 18.93
CA VAL A 279 -5.65 -29.66 20.04
C VAL A 279 -4.23 -29.77 19.50
N ARG A 280 -3.36 -28.83 19.89
CA ARG A 280 -1.91 -28.90 19.64
C ARG A 280 -1.18 -29.13 20.95
N PRO A 281 -0.10 -29.94 20.98
CA PRO A 281 0.71 -30.13 22.18
C PRO A 281 1.20 -28.78 22.73
N GLY A 282 0.92 -28.50 24.01
CA GLY A 282 1.29 -27.26 24.70
C GLY A 282 0.20 -26.18 24.73
N ALA A 283 -0.81 -26.27 23.85
CA ALA A 283 -1.87 -25.27 23.75
C ALA A 283 -2.70 -25.18 25.04
N VAL A 284 -3.09 -23.96 25.39
CA VAL A 284 -4.00 -23.67 26.51
C VAL A 284 -5.26 -23.01 25.99
N LEU A 285 -6.40 -23.47 26.49
CA LEU A 285 -7.73 -22.98 26.17
C LEU A 285 -8.39 -22.44 27.44
N CYS A 286 -8.86 -21.20 27.39
CA CYS A 286 -9.73 -20.60 28.38
C CYS A 286 -11.13 -20.45 27.78
N CYS A 287 -12.14 -21.00 28.44
CA CYS A 287 -13.53 -20.80 28.05
C CYS A 287 -14.37 -20.24 29.20
N ARG A 288 -15.37 -19.43 28.84
CA ARG A 288 -16.40 -18.95 29.76
C ARG A 288 -17.78 -19.26 29.20
N PHE A 289 -18.66 -19.82 30.03
CA PHE A 289 -20.07 -19.97 29.74
C PHE A 289 -20.91 -19.69 30.99
N GLY A 290 -21.83 -18.72 30.91
CA GLY A 290 -22.54 -18.20 32.08
C GLY A 290 -21.56 -17.71 33.15
N ASP A 291 -21.63 -18.28 34.35
CA ASP A 291 -20.72 -18.01 35.47
C ASP A 291 -19.52 -18.97 35.54
N LYS A 292 -19.50 -20.01 34.70
CA LYS A 292 -18.41 -20.99 34.67
C LYS A 292 -17.26 -20.48 33.83
N VAL A 293 -16.05 -20.63 34.37
CA VAL A 293 -14.78 -20.43 33.66
C VAL A 293 -13.97 -21.72 33.77
N ALA A 294 -13.46 -22.22 32.65
CA ALA A 294 -12.58 -23.38 32.63
C ALA A 294 -11.29 -23.08 31.88
N LEU A 295 -10.19 -23.58 32.44
CA LEU A 295 -8.88 -23.59 31.81
C LEU A 295 -8.56 -25.05 31.44
N MET A 296 -8.41 -25.34 30.16
CA MET A 296 -8.10 -26.67 29.63
C MET A 296 -6.70 -26.63 29.03
N LYS A 297 -5.84 -27.55 29.45
CA LYS A 297 -4.50 -27.72 28.86
C LYS A 297 -4.53 -28.91 27.93
N SER A 298 -3.83 -28.84 26.80
CA SER A 298 -3.75 -29.96 25.84
C SER A 298 -3.31 -31.28 26.50
N ALA A 299 -2.45 -31.20 27.52
CA ALA A 299 -1.93 -32.35 28.26
C ALA A 299 -3.04 -33.14 29.00
N ASP A 300 -4.15 -32.50 29.33
CA ASP A 300 -5.25 -33.11 30.09
C ASP A 300 -6.28 -33.79 29.17
N VAL A 301 -6.16 -33.62 27.85
CA VAL A 301 -7.19 -34.01 26.86
C VAL A 301 -6.97 -35.40 26.25
N SER A 302 -5.79 -36.01 26.42
CA SER A 302 -5.49 -37.38 25.95
C SER A 302 -5.86 -37.68 24.48
N VAL A 303 -5.54 -36.75 23.57
CA VAL A 303 -5.78 -36.87 22.12
C VAL A 303 -4.48 -36.71 21.32
N LYS A 304 -4.49 -37.14 20.05
CA LYS A 304 -3.34 -36.97 19.14
C LYS A 304 -3.17 -35.50 18.76
N ASP A 305 -1.96 -35.11 18.36
CA ASP A 305 -1.71 -33.78 17.79
C ASP A 305 -2.60 -33.53 16.56
N GLY A 306 -3.28 -32.39 16.57
CA GLY A 306 -4.20 -31.97 15.52
C GLY A 306 -5.59 -32.62 15.60
N GLU A 307 -5.85 -33.46 16.61
CA GLU A 307 -7.17 -34.05 16.82
C GLU A 307 -8.17 -32.99 17.29
N ILE A 308 -9.42 -33.14 16.86
CA ILE A 308 -10.50 -32.19 17.16
C ILE A 308 -11.36 -32.75 18.27
N VAL A 309 -11.49 -31.99 19.36
CA VAL A 309 -12.43 -32.29 20.46
C VAL A 309 -13.63 -31.35 20.42
N LYS A 310 -14.79 -31.85 20.86
CA LYS A 310 -16.00 -31.04 21.02
C LYS A 310 -16.07 -30.55 22.46
N VAL A 311 -16.27 -29.25 22.63
CA VAL A 311 -16.45 -28.62 23.93
C VAL A 311 -17.83 -27.98 23.98
N GLN A 312 -18.64 -28.39 24.95
CA GLN A 312 -19.95 -27.82 25.23
C GLN A 312 -20.00 -27.32 26.68
N ARG A 313 -20.41 -26.07 26.91
CA ARG A 313 -20.55 -25.46 28.25
C ARG A 313 -19.30 -25.67 29.12
N CYS A 314 -18.13 -25.49 28.50
CA CYS A 314 -16.82 -25.71 29.11
C CYS A 314 -16.56 -27.15 29.60
N GLU A 315 -17.07 -28.16 28.89
CA GLU A 315 -16.80 -29.59 29.12
C GLU A 315 -16.57 -30.31 27.80
N ILE A 316 -15.65 -31.27 27.78
CA ILE A 316 -15.40 -32.10 26.61
C ILE A 316 -16.50 -33.16 26.50
N VAL A 317 -17.12 -33.26 25.33
CA VAL A 317 -18.25 -34.18 25.07
C VAL A 317 -17.97 -35.05 23.84
N SER A 318 -18.51 -36.27 23.81
CA SER A 318 -18.48 -37.13 22.64
C SER A 318 -19.48 -36.69 21.57
N GLU A 319 -20.66 -36.23 22.00
CA GLU A 319 -21.76 -35.78 21.15
C GLU A 319 -22.38 -34.48 21.67
N TRP A 320 -23.03 -33.73 20.77
CA TRP A 320 -23.70 -32.48 21.15
C TRP A 320 -25.02 -32.80 21.84
N SER A 321 -25.23 -32.19 23.00
CA SER A 321 -26.57 -32.15 23.63
C SER A 321 -27.33 -30.94 23.08
N TRP A 322 -28.53 -31.18 22.54
CA TRP A 322 -29.38 -30.16 21.94
C TRP A 322 -30.26 -29.47 22.96
#